data_AF-F6G734-F1
#
_entry.id   AF-F6G734-F1
#
_cell.length_a   1.000
_cell.length_b   1.000
_cell.length_c   1.000
_cell.angle_alpha   90.00
_cell.angle_beta   90.00
_cell.angle_gamma   90.00
#
_symmetry.space_group_name_H-M   'P 1'
#
loop_
_entity.id
_entity.type
_entity.pdbx_description
1 polymer ?
#
loop_
_entity_poly.entity_id
_entity_poly.type
_entity_poly.pdbx_seq_one_letter_code
_entity_poly.pdbx_strand_id
1 'polypeptide(L)'
;MFERGRTHLLAQQCRSEDADGEPRYRGLGNRRCGIGALIDDAYYRADIERLGVSLLRVPGNDPLSCALRQSGIDVDDDRVVELLIDLQDIHDLQAIECWPAALEAVRHHLPLPCDTPAPEWRAH
;
A
#
# COMPACT_ATOMS: atom_id res chain seq x y z
N MET A 1 -5.99 -5.26 1.72
CA MET A 1 -4.64 -4.74 1.39
C MET A 1 -3.99 -3.95 2.52
N PHE A 2 -4.73 -3.06 3.22
CA PHE A 2 -4.18 -2.19 4.27
C PHE A 2 -3.36 -2.95 5.32
N GLU A 3 -3.95 -3.96 5.96
CA GLU A 3 -3.25 -4.73 7.01
C GLU A 3 -1.96 -5.38 6.49
N ARG A 4 -1.91 -5.80 5.22
CA ARG A 4 -0.67 -6.33 4.62
C ARG A 4 0.42 -5.27 4.56
N GLY A 5 0.09 -4.06 4.11
CA GLY A 5 1.02 -2.93 4.09
C GLY A 5 1.44 -2.49 5.49
N ARG A 6 0.48 -2.36 6.42
CA ARG A 6 0.72 -2.02 7.82
C ARG A 6 1.64 -3.02 8.51
N THR A 7 1.31 -4.31 8.47
CA THR A 7 2.14 -5.38 9.06
C THR A 7 3.54 -5.38 8.47
N HIS A 8 3.68 -5.19 7.16
CA HIS A 8 4.98 -5.10 6.50
C HIS A 8 5.82 -3.93 7.02
N LEU A 9 5.28 -2.71 7.02
CA LEU A 9 6.00 -1.51 7.50
C LEU A 9 6.39 -1.63 8.97
N LEU A 10 5.49 -2.17 9.80
CA LEU A 10 5.74 -2.37 11.23
C LEU A 10 6.71 -3.53 11.53
N ALA A 11 6.85 -4.50 10.63
CA ALA A 11 7.86 -5.55 10.76
C ALA A 11 9.23 -5.07 10.26
N GLN A 12 9.26 -4.32 9.16
CA GLN A 12 10.50 -3.84 8.56
C GLN A 12 11.16 -2.73 9.39
N GLN A 13 10.38 -1.84 10.01
CA GLN A 13 10.85 -0.73 10.87
C GLN A 13 12.02 0.05 10.28
N CYS A 14 12.01 0.19 8.95
CA CYS A 14 13.07 0.82 8.19
C CYS A 14 12.50 1.27 6.86
N ARG A 15 12.97 2.41 6.38
CA ARG A 15 12.57 2.95 5.09
C ARG A 15 13.22 2.18 3.95
N SER A 16 12.44 1.96 2.90
CA SER A 16 12.87 1.37 1.63
C SER A 16 13.41 2.50 0.75
N GLU A 17 14.73 2.58 0.66
CA GLU A 17 15.46 3.66 -0.02
C GLU A 17 16.60 3.07 -0.86
N ASP A 18 17.11 3.85 -1.80
CA ASP A 18 18.35 3.55 -2.51
C ASP A 18 19.61 4.05 -1.77
N ALA A 19 20.76 4.04 -2.46
CA ALA A 19 22.04 4.44 -1.88
C ALA A 19 22.13 5.94 -1.58
N ASP A 20 21.31 6.76 -2.24
CA ASP A 20 21.26 8.20 -2.08
C ASP A 20 20.24 8.63 -1.01
N GLY A 21 19.48 7.67 -0.47
CA GLY A 21 18.41 7.91 0.50
C GLY A 21 17.07 8.26 -0.16
N GLU A 22 16.94 8.08 -1.48
CA GLU A 22 15.68 8.34 -2.17
C GLU A 22 14.70 7.18 -1.95
N PRO A 23 13.42 7.44 -1.64
CA PRO A 23 12.42 6.39 -1.44
C PRO A 23 12.24 5.49 -2.67
N ARG A 24 12.08 4.19 -2.41
CA ARG A 24 11.88 3.15 -3.43
C ARG A 24 10.77 2.20 -3.05
N TYR A 25 10.02 1.70 -4.04
CA TYR A 25 9.11 0.58 -3.81
C TYR A 25 9.89 -0.66 -3.38
N ARG A 26 11.06 -0.90 -3.99
CA ARG A 26 12.05 -1.92 -3.61
C ARG A 26 13.43 -1.29 -3.45
N GLY A 27 13.76 -0.97 -2.21
CA GLY A 27 15.04 -0.40 -1.82
C GLY A 27 16.14 -1.42 -1.61
N LEU A 28 17.28 -0.94 -1.13
CA LEU A 28 18.44 -1.77 -0.84
C LEU A 28 18.15 -2.83 0.23
N GLY A 29 18.86 -3.96 0.13
CA GLY A 29 18.80 -5.01 1.16
C GLY A 29 17.44 -5.71 1.26
N ASN A 30 16.75 -5.89 0.13
CA ASN A 30 15.41 -6.50 0.02
C ASN A 30 14.30 -5.74 0.77
N ARG A 31 14.55 -4.47 1.13
CA ARG A 31 13.54 -3.61 1.74
C ARG A 31 12.46 -3.29 0.72
N ARG A 32 11.23 -3.20 1.20
CA ARG A 32 10.07 -2.80 0.40
C ARG A 32 9.29 -1.72 1.14
N CYS A 33 8.77 -0.73 0.42
CA CYS A 33 7.80 0.18 1.03
C CYS A 33 6.45 -0.55 1.20
N GLY A 34 5.45 0.15 1.77
CA GLY A 34 4.11 -0.39 1.94
C GLY A 34 3.52 -0.89 0.62
N ILE A 35 3.62 -0.09 -0.45
CA ILE A 35 3.13 -0.44 -1.79
C ILE A 35 3.99 -1.53 -2.44
N GLY A 36 5.32 -1.45 -2.32
CA GLY A 36 6.22 -2.46 -2.88
C GLY A 36 6.03 -3.86 -2.30
N ALA A 37 5.53 -3.95 -1.05
CA ALA A 37 5.12 -5.21 -0.42
C ALA A 37 3.76 -5.73 -0.92
N LEU A 38 2.94 -4.87 -1.55
CA LEU A 38 1.68 -5.28 -2.18
C LEU A 38 1.85 -5.81 -3.60
N ILE A 39 2.95 -5.43 -4.27
CA ILE A 39 3.25 -5.84 -5.64
C ILE A 39 3.95 -7.19 -5.62
N ASP A 40 3.36 -8.20 -6.27
CA ASP A 40 3.98 -9.51 -6.41
C ASP A 40 5.28 -9.43 -7.22
N ASP A 41 6.26 -10.25 -6.82
CA ASP A 41 7.59 -10.27 -7.43
C ASP A 41 7.54 -10.58 -8.94
N ALA A 42 6.52 -11.32 -9.39
CA ALA A 42 6.29 -11.65 -10.80
C ALA A 42 5.89 -10.44 -11.67
N TYR A 43 5.32 -9.39 -11.07
CA TYR A 43 4.83 -8.21 -11.79
C TYR A 43 5.65 -6.96 -11.52
N TYR A 44 6.58 -7.02 -10.56
CA TYR A 44 7.48 -5.92 -10.30
C TYR A 44 8.45 -5.70 -11.46
N ARG A 45 8.62 -4.43 -11.82
CA ARG A 45 9.56 -3.97 -12.85
C ARG A 45 10.29 -2.73 -12.35
N ALA A 46 11.58 -2.62 -12.67
CA ALA A 46 12.41 -1.51 -12.21
C ALA A 46 11.97 -0.13 -12.73
N ASP A 47 11.22 -0.07 -13.83
CA ASP A 47 10.67 1.18 -14.37
C ASP A 47 9.52 1.76 -13.53
N ILE A 48 8.90 0.95 -12.66
CA ILE A 48 7.90 1.41 -11.68
C ILE A 48 8.50 2.39 -10.67
N GLU A 49 9.80 2.28 -10.35
CA GLU A 49 10.50 3.15 -9.40
C GLU A 49 10.58 4.63 -9.83
N ARG A 50 10.15 4.93 -11.06
CA ARG A 50 10.08 6.30 -11.60
C ARG A 50 8.67 6.88 -11.57
N LEU A 51 7.70 6.11 -11.07
CA LEU A 51 6.28 6.44 -11.07
C LEU A 51 5.83 6.71 -9.63
N GLY A 52 5.37 7.93 -9.37
CA GLY A 52 4.78 8.26 -8.08
C GLY A 52 3.39 7.63 -7.95
N VAL A 53 3.03 7.21 -6.73
CA VAL A 53 1.70 6.65 -6.43
C VAL A 53 0.56 7.61 -6.80
N SER A 54 0.80 8.93 -6.76
CA SER A 54 -0.19 9.94 -7.14
C SER A 54 -0.64 9.87 -8.60
N LEU A 55 0.14 9.22 -9.48
CA LEU A 55 -0.26 8.97 -10.87
C LEU A 55 -1.48 8.05 -10.96
N LEU A 56 -1.74 7.22 -9.94
CA LEU A 56 -2.91 6.34 -9.88
C LEU A 56 -4.24 7.10 -9.83
N ARG A 57 -4.24 8.40 -9.48
CA ARG A 57 -5.45 9.24 -9.55
C ARG A 57 -5.91 9.51 -10.98
N VAL A 58 -5.04 9.28 -11.97
CA VAL A 58 -5.37 9.41 -13.38
C VAL A 58 -5.64 8.00 -13.92
N PRO A 59 -6.84 7.71 -14.44
CA PRO A 59 -7.13 6.42 -15.05
C PRO A 59 -6.11 6.09 -16.15
N GLY A 60 -5.48 4.93 -16.03
CA GLY A 60 -4.39 4.55 -16.93
C GLY A 60 -3.92 3.11 -16.78
N ASN A 61 -2.97 2.76 -17.65
CA ASN A 61 -2.29 1.47 -17.71
C ASN A 61 -0.77 1.68 -17.70
N ASP A 62 -0.30 2.63 -16.90
CA ASP A 62 1.13 2.76 -16.64
C ASP A 62 1.65 1.51 -15.90
N PRO A 63 2.98 1.27 -15.90
CA PRO A 63 3.56 0.09 -15.27
C PRO A 63 3.17 -0.12 -13.79
N LEU A 64 2.98 0.94 -12.99
CA LEU A 64 2.60 0.82 -11.59
C LEU A 64 1.16 0.32 -11.46
N SER A 65 0.21 0.96 -12.16
CA SER A 65 -1.20 0.54 -12.14
C SER A 65 -1.38 -0.88 -12.67
N CYS A 66 -0.67 -1.25 -13.75
CA CYS A 66 -0.68 -2.62 -14.27
C CYS A 66 -0.14 -3.65 -13.27
N ALA A 67 0.95 -3.35 -12.56
CA ALA A 67 1.54 -4.28 -11.59
C ALA A 67 0.64 -4.46 -10.36
N LEU A 68 0.02 -3.38 -9.89
CA LEU A 68 -0.93 -3.41 -8.77
C LEU A 68 -2.18 -4.22 -9.12
N ARG A 69 -2.80 -3.99 -10.29
CA ARG A 69 -3.96 -4.78 -10.75
C ARG A 69 -3.64 -6.27 -10.84
N GLN A 70 -2.50 -6.62 -11.43
CA GLN A 70 -2.05 -8.01 -11.55
C GLN A 70 -1.76 -8.65 -10.18
N SER A 71 -1.37 -7.85 -9.19
CA SER A 71 -1.19 -8.27 -7.79
C SER A 71 -2.49 -8.26 -6.97
N GLY A 72 -3.64 -8.09 -7.63
CA GLY A 72 -4.98 -8.13 -7.00
C GLY A 72 -5.38 -6.85 -6.25
N ILE A 73 -4.75 -5.71 -6.54
CA ILE A 73 -5.11 -4.41 -5.98
C ILE A 73 -6.02 -3.66 -6.96
N ASP A 74 -7.20 -3.29 -6.49
CA ASP A 74 -8.20 -2.55 -7.27
C ASP A 74 -7.88 -1.05 -7.32
N VAL A 75 -7.00 -0.65 -8.25
CA VAL A 75 -6.62 0.76 -8.44
C VAL A 75 -7.65 1.56 -9.24
N ASP A 76 -8.80 0.96 -9.57
CA ASP A 76 -9.94 1.67 -10.18
C ASP A 76 -10.93 2.18 -9.11
N ASP A 77 -10.78 1.75 -7.84
CA ASP A 77 -11.49 2.32 -6.68
C ASP A 77 -10.67 3.48 -6.07
N ASP A 78 -11.20 4.71 -6.15
CA ASP A 78 -10.56 5.91 -5.60
C ASP A 78 -10.16 5.76 -4.12
N ARG A 79 -10.92 4.99 -3.32
CA ARG A 79 -10.61 4.77 -1.90
C ARG A 79 -9.36 3.90 -1.73
N VAL A 80 -9.15 2.96 -2.64
CA VAL A 80 -7.93 2.14 -2.67
C VAL A 80 -6.75 3.00 -3.09
N VAL A 81 -6.93 3.88 -4.09
CA VAL A 81 -5.90 4.83 -4.52
C VAL A 81 -5.49 5.75 -3.37
N GLU A 82 -6.43 6.38 -2.67
CA GLU A 82 -6.11 7.26 -1.53
C GLU A 82 -5.41 6.49 -0.40
N LEU A 83 -5.83 5.25 -0.12
CA LEU A 83 -5.16 4.42 0.88
C LEU A 83 -3.73 4.05 0.50
N LEU A 84 -3.45 3.81 -0.80
CA LEU A 84 -2.08 3.59 -1.28
C LEU A 84 -1.24 4.86 -1.10
N ILE A 85 -1.81 6.04 -1.39
CA ILE A 85 -1.15 7.33 -1.19
C ILE A 85 -0.82 7.54 0.29
N ASP A 86 -1.78 7.32 1.20
CA ASP A 86 -1.55 7.43 2.64
C ASP A 86 -0.41 6.51 3.12
N LEU A 87 -0.35 5.27 2.64
CA LEU A 87 0.73 4.34 2.97
C LEU A 87 2.09 4.83 2.48
N GLN A 88 2.13 5.43 1.29
CA GLN A 88 3.36 5.98 0.72
C GLN A 88 3.79 7.25 1.46
N ASP A 89 2.85 8.14 1.81
CA ASP A 89 3.14 9.38 2.56
C ASP A 89 3.66 9.05 3.97
N ILE A 90 3.10 8.05 4.65
CA ILE A 90 3.63 7.58 5.93
C ILE A 90 5.07 7.08 5.76
N HIS A 91 5.31 6.27 4.73
CA HIS A 91 6.65 5.74 4.46
C HIS A 91 7.66 6.85 4.14
N ASP A 92 7.30 7.82 3.29
CA ASP A 92 8.22 8.82 2.72
C ASP A 92 8.40 10.06 3.60
N LEU A 93 7.39 10.44 4.38
CA LEU A 93 7.38 11.74 5.07
C LEU A 93 7.46 11.60 6.59
N GLN A 94 6.96 10.51 7.17
CA GLN A 94 6.92 10.34 8.61
C GLN A 94 8.21 9.68 9.14
N ALA A 95 8.62 10.12 10.32
CA ALA A 95 9.62 9.42 11.13
C ALA A 95 9.13 8.01 11.47
N ILE A 96 10.03 7.02 11.50
CA ILE A 96 9.69 5.60 11.64
C ILE A 96 8.97 5.34 12.97
N GLU A 97 9.37 6.01 14.04
CA GLU A 97 8.75 5.94 15.36
C GLU A 97 7.29 6.43 15.37
N CYS A 98 6.89 7.25 14.41
CA CYS A 98 5.52 7.74 14.25
C CYS A 98 4.65 6.80 13.41
N TRP A 99 5.23 5.83 12.69
CA TRP A 99 4.48 4.93 11.81
C TRP A 99 3.34 4.18 12.52
N PRO A 100 3.52 3.62 13.74
CA PRO A 100 2.42 2.92 14.42
C PRO A 100 1.20 3.81 14.63
N ALA A 101 1.40 5.05 15.08
CA ALA A 101 0.30 6.00 15.33
C ALA A 101 -0.32 6.50 14.02
N ALA A 102 0.50 6.79 13.00
CA ALA A 102 0.01 7.24 11.70
C ALA A 102 -0.82 6.15 10.98
N LEU A 103 -0.35 4.90 11.00
CA LEU A 103 -1.09 3.77 10.44
C LEU A 103 -2.39 3.51 11.21
N GLU A 104 -2.38 3.68 12.53
CA GLU A 104 -3.59 3.57 13.33
C GLU A 104 -4.62 4.66 12.97
N ALA A 105 -4.16 5.89 12.74
CA ALA A 105 -5.03 6.95 12.25
C ALA A 105 -5.66 6.59 10.90
N VAL A 106 -4.90 6.08 9.93
CA VAL A 106 -5.45 5.61 8.64
C VAL A 106 -6.50 4.50 8.86
N ARG A 107 -6.22 3.53 9.73
CA ARG A 107 -7.16 2.44 10.06
C ARG A 107 -8.52 2.96 10.52
N HIS A 108 -8.55 4.01 11.34
CA HIS A 108 -9.79 4.60 11.83
C HIS A 108 -10.63 5.31 10.75
N HIS A 109 -10.02 5.70 9.63
CA HIS A 109 -10.72 6.31 8.50
C HIS A 109 -11.25 5.27 7.50
N LEU A 110 -10.83 4.00 7.61
CA LEU A 110 -11.35 2.94 6.77
C LEU A 110 -12.78 2.59 7.21
N PRO A 111 -13.68 2.32 6.26
CA PRO A 111 -14.97 1.76 6.60
C PRO A 111 -14.73 0.45 7.36
N LEU A 112 -15.37 0.32 8.53
CA LEU A 112 -15.37 -0.93 9.26
C LEU A 112 -15.82 -2.04 8.31
N PRO A 113 -15.22 -3.25 8.36
CA PRO A 113 -15.78 -4.37 7.63
C PRO A 113 -17.25 -4.43 8.01
N CYS A 114 -18.13 -4.29 7.01
CA CYS A 114 -19.56 -4.38 7.21
C CYS A 114 -19.78 -5.68 7.98
N ASP A 115 -20.24 -5.57 9.23
CA ASP A 115 -20.83 -6.68 9.96
C ASP A 115 -21.91 -7.20 9.04
N THR A 116 -21.60 -8.23 8.26
CA THR A 116 -22.59 -8.91 7.46
C THR A 116 -23.46 -9.57 8.53
N PRO A 117 -24.73 -9.16 8.73
CA PRO A 117 -25.57 -9.91 9.63
C PRO A 117 -25.54 -11.35 9.13
N ALA A 118 -25.17 -12.27 10.02
CA ALA A 118 -25.17 -13.69 9.72
C ALA A 118 -26.52 -14.03 9.07
N PRO A 119 -26.54 -14.77 7.96
CA PRO A 119 -27.78 -14.98 7.23
C PRO A 119 -28.77 -15.66 8.19
N GLU A 120 -29.86 -14.95 8.45
CA GLU A 120 -30.99 -15.36 9.26
C GLU A 120 -31.78 -16.44 8.53
N TRP A 121 -31.22 -17.65 8.49
CA TRP A 121 -31.96 -18.87 8.23
C TRP A 121 -31.66 -19.89 9.34
N ARG A 122 -32.35 -19.76 10.47
CA ARG A 122 -32.91 -20.94 11.15
C ARG A 122 -34.32 -20.57 11.56
N ALA A 123 -35.18 -20.67 10.55
CA ALA A 123 -36.60 -20.78 10.73
C ALA A 123 -36.95 -22.15 11.33
N HIS A 124 -38.02 -22.13 12.12
CA HIS A 124 -38.87 -23.25 12.58
C HIS A 124 -38.41 -24.06 13.79
#